data_AF-A0A535JU83-F1
#
_entry.id   AF-A0A535JU83-F1
#
_cell.length_a   1.000
_cell.length_b   1.000
_cell.length_c   1.000
_cell.angle_alpha   90.00
_cell.angle_beta   90.00
_cell.angle_gamma   90.00
#
_symmetry.space_group_name_H-M   'P 1'
#
loop_
_entity.id
_entity.type
_entity.pdbx_description
1 polymer ?
#
loop_
_entity_poly.entity_id
_entity_poly.type
_entity_poly.pdbx_seq_one_letter_code
_entity_poly.pdbx_strand_id
1 'polypeptide(L)'
;MTSIATGVALRLVTRNGDPANMAVLSLSLLPSYAALPGVLDEFAAGYSQAGVERFTLAGHPALYYATSPKSLVWAHRTYIVVVYGSDRAAMTRLGEALIASNP
;
A
#
# COMPACT_ATOMS: atom_id res chain seq x y z
N MET A 1 18.28 15.70 -5.57
CA MET A 1 17.13 14.78 -5.42
C MET A 1 16.66 14.94 -3.98
N THR A 2 15.48 15.52 -3.74
CA THR A 2 14.94 15.67 -2.39
C THR A 2 14.36 14.33 -1.96
N SER A 3 14.91 13.70 -0.93
CA SER A 3 14.34 12.45 -0.40
C SER A 3 13.04 12.78 0.34
N ILE A 4 11.91 12.40 -0.26
CA ILE A 4 10.58 12.55 0.36
C ILE A 4 10.24 11.39 1.31
N ALA A 5 10.97 10.28 1.19
CA ALA A 5 10.86 9.13 2.08
C ALA A 5 11.86 9.25 3.24
N THR A 6 11.38 8.97 4.44
CA THR A 6 12.18 8.90 5.67
C THR A 6 12.54 7.47 6.07
N GLY A 7 11.89 6.46 5.48
CA GLY A 7 12.18 5.07 5.75
C GLY A 7 11.36 4.12 4.89
N VAL A 8 11.84 2.88 4.81
CA VAL A 8 11.19 1.79 4.07
C VAL A 8 11.27 0.52 4.90
N ALA A 9 10.18 -0.22 4.99
CA ALA A 9 10.17 -1.57 5.56
C ALA A 9 9.39 -2.53 4.65
N LEU A 10 9.94 -3.73 4.45
CA LEU A 10 9.31 -4.81 3.70
C LEU A 10 9.17 -6.04 4.61
N ARG A 11 7.97 -6.62 4.67
CA ARG A 11 7.71 -7.81 5.47
C ARG A 11 6.94 -8.85 4.68
N LEU A 12 7.42 -10.09 4.69
CA LEU A 12 6.67 -11.24 4.17
C LEU A 12 5.51 -11.58 5.12
N VAL A 13 4.34 -11.81 4.55
CA VAL A 13 3.16 -12.24 5.31
C VAL A 13 3.26 -13.74 5.51
N THR A 14 3.08 -14.18 6.75
CA THR A 14 3.00 -15.59 7.11
C THR A 14 1.65 -15.90 7.74
N ARG A 15 1.19 -17.15 7.58
CA ARG A 15 0.02 -17.69 8.27
C ARG A 15 0.50 -18.93 9.03
N ASN A 16 0.44 -18.89 10.36
CA ASN A 16 0.92 -19.97 11.23
C ASN A 16 2.40 -20.37 10.97
N GLY A 17 3.23 -19.43 10.53
CA GLY A 17 4.63 -19.67 10.18
C GLY A 17 4.88 -19.96 8.70
N ASP A 18 3.86 -20.33 7.92
CA ASP A 18 4.00 -20.62 6.50
C ASP A 18 3.87 -19.36 5.63
N PRO A 19 4.63 -19.24 4.52
CA PRO A 19 4.49 -18.12 3.59
C PRO A 19 3.08 -18.00 3.00
N ALA A 20 2.46 -16.82 3.12
CA ALA A 20 1.14 -16.55 2.57
C ALA A 20 1.19 -16.01 1.13
N ASN A 21 2.34 -16.09 0.45
CA ASN A 21 2.60 -15.53 -0.88
C ASN A 21 2.19 -14.05 -1.02
N MET A 22 2.36 -13.29 0.07
CA MET A 22 2.11 -11.86 0.12
C MET A 22 3.26 -11.17 0.84
N ALA A 23 3.47 -9.90 0.51
CA ALA A 23 4.41 -9.02 1.20
C ALA A 23 3.77 -7.66 1.45
N VAL A 24 4.11 -7.02 2.57
CA VAL A 24 3.72 -5.65 2.89
C VAL A 24 4.96 -4.77 2.83
N LEU A 25 4.92 -3.76 1.99
CA LEU A 25 5.88 -2.67 1.93
C LEU A 25 5.24 -1.43 2.57
N SER A 26 5.92 -0.82 3.53
CA SER A 26 5.54 0.49 4.07
C SER A 26 6.63 1.50 3.74
N LEU A 27 6.24 2.59 3.10
CA LEU A 27 7.07 3.74 2.79
C LEU A 27 6.70 4.87 3.75
N SER A 28 7.61 5.21 4.65
CA SER A 28 7.44 6.35 5.55
C SER A 28 7.79 7.63 4.80
N LEU A 29 6.88 8.59 4.78
CA LEU A 29 7.05 9.89 4.14
C LEU A 29 7.44 10.96 5.17
N LEU A 30 8.06 12.03 4.71
CA LEU A 30 8.15 13.26 5.48
C LEU A 30 6.73 13.76 5.82
N PRO A 31 6.44 14.19 7.06
CA PRO A 31 5.11 14.68 7.44
C PRO A 31 4.61 15.83 6.55
N SER A 32 5.50 16.73 6.15
CA SER A 32 5.18 17.84 5.25
C SER A 32 4.72 17.37 3.87
N TYR A 33 5.22 16.24 3.38
CA TYR A 33 4.82 15.67 2.10
C TYR A 33 3.53 14.86 2.25
N ALA A 34 3.40 14.06 3.30
CA ALA A 34 2.18 13.29 3.58
C ALA A 34 0.93 14.16 3.79
N ALA A 35 1.11 15.41 4.24
CA ALA A 35 0.02 16.37 4.43
C ALA A 35 -0.47 17.03 3.12
N LEU A 36 0.25 16.86 2.01
CA LEU A 36 -0.16 17.42 0.72
C LEU A 36 -1.42 16.71 0.20
N PRO A 37 -2.34 17.43 -0.46
CA PRO A 37 -3.44 16.80 -1.16
C PRO A 37 -2.92 15.97 -2.34
N GLY A 38 -3.53 14.82 -2.60
CA GLY A 38 -3.22 14.02 -3.80
C GLY A 38 -1.96 13.17 -3.72
N VAL A 39 -1.33 13.00 -2.55
CA VAL A 39 -0.12 12.17 -2.37
C VAL A 39 -0.28 10.76 -2.94
N LEU A 40 -1.46 10.14 -2.79
CA LEU A 40 -1.73 8.82 -3.34
C LEU A 40 -1.79 8.83 -4.88
N ASP A 41 -2.30 9.90 -5.50
CA ASP A 41 -2.32 10.04 -6.96
C ASP A 41 -0.93 10.36 -7.52
N GLU A 42 -0.12 11.17 -6.83
CA GLU A 42 1.28 11.39 -7.18
C GLU A 42 2.09 10.09 -7.10
N PHE A 43 1.88 9.32 -6.04
CA PHE A 43 2.44 7.98 -5.93
C PHE A 43 2.00 7.11 -7.10
N ALA A 44 0.70 7.09 -7.42
CA ALA A 44 0.15 6.30 -8.52
C ALA A 44 0.81 6.61 -9.87
N ALA A 45 1.05 7.90 -10.15
CA ALA A 45 1.67 8.37 -11.39
C ALA A 45 3.11 7.88 -11.56
N GLY A 46 3.86 7.74 -10.46
CA GLY A 46 5.25 7.24 -10.47
C GLY A 46 5.39 5.73 -10.28
N TYR A 47 4.36 5.05 -9.77
CA TYR A 47 4.47 3.68 -9.29
C TYR A 47 4.37 2.63 -10.40
N SER A 48 3.40 2.75 -11.31
CA SER A 48 3.17 1.77 -12.37
C SER A 48 2.47 2.40 -13.57
N GLN A 49 2.85 1.97 -14.77
CA GLN A 49 2.19 2.34 -16.03
C GLN A 49 0.97 1.45 -16.34
N ALA A 50 0.71 0.41 -15.53
CA ALA A 50 -0.44 -0.46 -15.71
C ALA A 50 -1.75 0.26 -15.36
N GLY A 51 -2.86 -0.23 -15.93
CA GLY A 51 -4.20 0.23 -15.55
C GLY A 51 -4.43 0.09 -14.05
N VAL A 52 -4.93 1.17 -13.43
CA VAL A 52 -5.21 1.26 -12.01
C VAL A 52 -6.71 1.27 -11.75
N GLU A 53 -7.15 0.41 -10.84
CA GLU A 53 -8.51 0.44 -10.31
C GLU A 53 -8.53 1.23 -9.00
N ARG A 54 -9.40 2.23 -8.91
CA ARG A 54 -9.58 3.05 -7.71
C ARG A 54 -10.81 2.58 -6.94
N PHE A 55 -10.67 2.42 -5.63
CA PHE A 55 -11.78 2.01 -4.76
C PHE A 55 -11.53 2.50 -3.32
N THR A 56 -12.45 2.18 -2.42
CA THR A 56 -12.32 2.49 -0.98
C THR A 56 -12.01 1.21 -0.20
N LEU A 57 -10.97 1.25 0.62
CA LEU A 57 -10.53 0.17 1.51
C LEU A 57 -10.68 0.64 2.97
N ALA A 58 -11.64 0.09 3.72
CA ALA A 58 -11.91 0.48 5.11
C ALA A 58 -11.91 2.01 5.33
N GLY A 59 -12.66 2.75 4.49
CA GLY A 59 -12.75 4.22 4.55
C GLY A 59 -11.59 5.00 3.94
N HIS A 60 -10.53 4.33 3.48
CA HIS A 60 -9.36 4.96 2.86
C HIS A 60 -9.43 4.84 1.33
N PRO A 61 -9.08 5.90 0.57
CA PRO A 61 -8.82 5.77 -0.85
C PRO A 61 -7.72 4.74 -1.11
N ALA A 62 -7.97 3.81 -2.04
CA ALA A 62 -7.05 2.74 -2.37
C ALA A 62 -6.96 2.51 -3.88
N LEU A 63 -5.80 2.00 -4.29
CA LEU A 63 -5.46 1.68 -5.65
C LEU A 63 -5.19 0.18 -5.76
N TYR A 64 -5.69 -0.44 -6.81
CA TYR A 64 -5.38 -1.83 -7.14
C TYR A 64 -4.80 -1.93 -8.54
N TYR A 65 -3.67 -2.65 -8.65
CA TYR A 65 -3.00 -2.93 -9.90
C TYR A 65 -3.01 -4.44 -10.16
N ALA A 66 -3.58 -4.84 -11.29
CA ALA A 66 -3.64 -6.24 -11.73
C ALA A 66 -2.34 -6.70 -12.43
N THR A 67 -1.18 -6.29 -11.91
CA THR A 67 0.16 -6.69 -12.40
C THR A 67 0.57 -8.07 -11.88
N SER A 68 1.78 -8.53 -12.23
CA SER A 68 2.39 -9.73 -11.64
C SER A 68 3.73 -9.36 -10.97
N PRO A 69 3.81 -9.32 -9.62
CA PRO A 69 2.73 -9.55 -8.66
C PRO A 69 1.68 -8.42 -8.69
N LYS A 70 0.48 -8.70 -8.18
CA LYS A 70 -0.58 -7.69 -8.00
C LYS A 70 -0.20 -6.78 -6.84
N SER A 71 -0.68 -5.55 -6.85
CA SER A 71 -0.50 -4.64 -5.73
C SER A 71 -1.78 -3.91 -5.32
N LEU A 72 -1.93 -3.77 -4.00
CA LEU A 72 -2.96 -2.98 -3.35
C LEU A 72 -2.26 -1.87 -2.57
N VAL A 73 -2.59 -0.62 -2.86
CA VAL A 73 -1.91 0.56 -2.33
C VAL A 73 -2.92 1.46 -1.63
N TRP A 74 -2.56 2.00 -0.48
CA TRP A 74 -3.29 3.10 0.14
C TRP A 74 -2.33 4.01 0.91
N ALA A 75 -2.78 5.23 1.15
CA ALA A 75 -2.12 6.13 2.09
C ALA A 75 -2.73 5.96 3.48
N HIS A 76 -1.89 5.93 4.51
CA HIS A 76 -2.33 5.87 5.90
C HIS A 76 -1.39 6.71 6.77
N ARG A 77 -1.90 7.83 7.31
CA ARG A 77 -1.13 8.84 8.04
C ARG A 77 0.09 9.29 7.21
N THR A 78 1.31 9.10 7.72
CA THR A 78 2.57 9.44 7.03
C THR A 78 3.14 8.29 6.20
N TYR A 79 2.33 7.28 5.86
CA TYR A 79 2.80 6.10 5.13
C TYR A 79 2.06 5.90 3.82
N ILE A 80 2.79 5.44 2.80
CA ILE A 80 2.20 4.67 1.71
C ILE A 80 2.41 3.20 2.03
N VAL A 81 1.31 2.44 2.05
CA VAL A 81 1.35 1.00 2.28
C VAL A 81 1.02 0.30 0.98
N VAL A 82 1.83 -0.70 0.63
CA VAL A 82 1.65 -1.54 -0.54
C VAL A 82 1.60 -2.99 -0.08
N VAL A 83 0.51 -3.68 -0.37
CA VAL A 83 0.41 -5.14 -0.26
C VAL A 83 0.68 -5.71 -1.65
N TYR A 84 1.68 -6.58 -1.76
CA TYR A 84 1.94 -7.39 -2.95
C TYR A 84 1.36 -8.79 -2.75
N GLY A 85 0.79 -9.37 -3.81
CA GLY A 85 0.22 -10.72 -3.74
C GLY A 85 -0.34 -11.24 -5.07
N SER A 86 -1.08 -12.33 -4.99
CA SER A 86 -1.73 -12.99 -6.15
C SER A 86 -3.26 -13.04 -6.05
N ASP A 87 -3.84 -12.95 -4.85
CA ASP A 87 -5.28 -13.01 -4.62
C ASP A 87 -5.81 -11.66 -4.07
N ARG A 88 -6.66 -11.00 -4.85
CA ARG A 88 -7.18 -9.67 -4.48
C ARG A 88 -7.98 -9.72 -3.18
N ALA A 89 -8.81 -10.74 -2.99
CA ALA A 89 -9.68 -10.81 -1.82
C ALA A 89 -8.85 -10.98 -0.53
N ALA A 90 -7.82 -11.82 -0.54
CA ALA A 90 -6.89 -11.98 0.58
C ALA A 90 -6.12 -10.69 0.87
N MET A 91 -5.64 -10.00 -0.17
CA MET A 91 -4.94 -8.71 -0.03
C MET A 91 -5.85 -7.64 0.57
N THR A 92 -7.10 -7.52 0.10
CA THR A 92 -8.10 -6.61 0.65
C THR A 92 -8.35 -6.87 2.13
N ARG A 93 -8.59 -8.14 2.52
CA ARG A 93 -8.80 -8.49 3.94
C ARG A 93 -7.60 -8.17 4.81
N LEU A 94 -6.38 -8.38 4.31
CA LEU A 94 -5.16 -8.00 5.02
C LEU A 94 -5.07 -6.48 5.18
N GLY A 95 -5.33 -5.72 4.11
CA GLY A 95 -5.34 -4.26 4.16
C GLY A 95 -6.36 -3.70 5.15
N GLU A 96 -7.59 -4.24 5.15
CA GLU A 96 -8.62 -3.91 6.13
C GLU A 96 -8.18 -4.20 7.57
N ALA A 97 -7.55 -5.36 7.80
CA ALA A 97 -7.04 -5.72 9.13
C ALA A 97 -5.90 -4.78 9.59
N LEU A 98 -5.00 -4.40 8.68
CA LEU A 98 -3.91 -3.47 8.97
C LEU A 98 -4.45 -2.08 9.35
N ILE A 99 -5.42 -1.57 8.59
CA ILE A 99 -6.10 -0.31 8.90
C ILE A 99 -6.83 -0.42 10.24
N ALA A 100 -7.56 -1.50 10.50
CA ALA A 100 -8.27 -1.68 11.77
C ALA A 100 -7.32 -1.75 12.98
N SER A 101 -6.12 -2.34 12.81
CA SER A 101 -5.11 -2.41 13.87
C SER A 101 -4.40 -1.08 14.16
N ASN A 102 -4.54 -0.11 13.25
CA ASN A 102 -3.96 1.22 13.37
C ASN A 102 -4.97 2.27 12.85
N PRO A 103 -6.03 2.59 13.61
CA PRO A 103 -7.12 3.44 13.15
C PRO A 103 -6.69 4.90 12.91
#